data_AF-A0A0F9HVQ2-F1
#
_entry.id   AF-A0A0F9HVQ2-F1
#
_cell.length_a   1.000
_cell.length_b   1.000
_cell.length_c   1.000
_cell.angle_alpha   90.00
_cell.angle_beta   90.00
_cell.angle_gamma   90.00
#
_symmetry.space_group_name_H-M   'P 1'
#
loop_
_entity.id
_entity.type
_entity.pdbx_description
1 polymer ?
#
loop_
_entity_poly.entity_id
_entity_poly.type
_entity_poly.pdbx_seq_one_letter_code
_entity_poly.pdbx_strand_id
1 'polypeptide(L)' 'MTTETLITDEVRSYIGRSADPLVHEVDATGIRAFARGVGYTDPKFYDAEAARKQGYRDLVAPFGYLGAPVY' A
#
# COMPACT_ATOMS: atom_id res chain seq x y z
N MET A 1 -0.96 29.71 29.63
CA MET A 1 -1.53 28.37 29.41
C MET A 1 -0.43 27.49 28.86
N THR A 2 0.07 26.54 29.65
CA THR A 2 0.94 25.49 29.14
C THR A 2 0.08 24.52 28.34
N THR A 3 0.33 24.42 27.04
CA THR A 3 -0.34 23.45 26.17
C THR A 3 0.17 22.06 26.56
N GLU A 4 -0.68 21.24 27.16
CA GLU A 4 -0.37 19.81 27.31
C GLU A 4 -0.19 19.20 25.91
N THR A 5 0.94 18.54 25.70
CA THR A 5 1.27 17.91 24.42
C THR A 5 0.48 16.60 24.25
N LEU A 6 -0.05 16.38 23.05
CA LEU A 6 -0.67 15.09 22.68
C LEU A 6 0.36 13.95 22.54
N ILE A 7 1.65 14.28 22.52
CA ILE A 7 2.73 13.31 22.47
C ILE A 7 3.08 12.92 23.91
N THR A 8 2.39 11.91 24.43
CA THR A 8 2.67 11.33 25.76
C THR A 8 4.05 10.69 25.81
N ASP A 9 4.56 10.42 27.02
CA ASP A 9 5.81 9.70 27.21
C ASP A 9 5.77 8.29 26.58
N GLU A 10 4.60 7.65 26.60
CA GLU A 10 4.38 6.38 25.91
C GLU A 10 4.58 6.53 24.39
N VAL A 11 3.96 7.53 23.76
CA VAL A 11 4.11 7.79 22.32
C VAL A 11 5.57 8.11 21.97
N ARG A 12 6.23 8.92 22.80
CA ARG A 12 7.66 9.25 22.64
C ARG A 12 8.55 8.00 22.73
N SER A 13 8.18 7.02 23.55
CA SER A 13 8.95 5.79 23.73
C SER A 13 9.07 4.92 22.48
N TYR A 14 8.24 5.15 21.45
CA TYR A 14 8.30 4.43 20.17
C TYR A 14 9.36 5.00 19.20
N ILE A 15 9.89 6.20 19.44
CA ILE A 15 10.92 6.79 18.58
C ILE A 15 12.17 5.91 18.57
N GLY A 16 12.70 5.62 17.39
CA GLY A 16 13.89 4.79 17.21
C GLY A 16 13.63 3.28 17.26
N ARG A 17 12.39 2.84 17.48
CA ARG A 17 12.02 1.42 17.33
C ARG A 17 11.83 1.07 15.86
N SER A 18 12.19 -0.15 15.52
CA SER A 18 11.82 -0.78 14.24
C SER A 18 10.76 -1.84 14.50
N ALA A 19 9.83 -2.00 13.55
CA ALA A 19 8.92 -3.13 13.54
C ALA A 19 9.59 -4.32 12.84
N ASP A 20 9.17 -5.53 13.18
CA ASP A 20 9.53 -6.71 12.40
C ASP A 20 8.96 -6.58 10.98
N PRO A 21 9.60 -7.17 9.96
CA PRO A 21 9.05 -7.19 8.61
C PRO A 21 7.68 -7.89 8.57
N LEU A 22 6.70 -7.25 7.93
CA LEU A 22 5.41 -7.89 7.63
C LEU A 22 5.40 -8.41 6.20
N VAL A 23 4.78 -9.56 6.00
CA VAL A 23 4.46 -10.07 4.66
C VAL A 23 3.22 -9.36 4.16
N HIS A 24 3.30 -8.82 2.96
CA HIS A 24 2.16 -8.21 2.26
C HIS A 24 1.77 -9.07 1.06
N GLU A 25 0.48 -9.41 0.98
CA GLU A 25 -0.10 -10.01 -0.20
C GLU A 25 -0.37 -8.93 -1.25
N VAL A 26 0.07 -9.20 -2.48
CA VAL A 26 -0.16 -8.33 -3.64
C VAL A 26 -1.10 -9.07 -4.58
N ASP A 27 -2.39 -8.79 -4.45
CA ASP A 27 -3.44 -9.44 -5.20
C ASP A 27 -4.18 -8.51 -6.18
N ALA A 28 -4.92 -9.10 -7.12
CA ALA A 28 -5.65 -8.37 -8.14
C ALA A 28 -6.76 -7.46 -7.59
N THR A 29 -7.41 -7.85 -6.49
CA THR A 29 -8.50 -7.08 -5.86
C THR A 29 -7.94 -5.81 -5.23
N GLY A 30 -6.87 -5.93 -4.45
CA GLY A 30 -6.20 -4.81 -3.80
C GLY A 30 -5.56 -3.86 -4.81
N ILE A 31 -4.90 -4.39 -5.85
CA ILE A 31 -4.39 -3.59 -6.97
C ILE A 31 -5.49 -2.73 -7.59
N ARG A 32 -6.63 -3.35 -7.96
CA ARG A 32 -7.75 -2.65 -8.58
C ARG A 32 -8.40 -1.63 -7.64
N ALA A 33 -8.55 -1.99 -6.36
CA ALA A 33 -9.15 -1.11 -5.36
C ALA A 33 -8.29 0.15 -5.15
N PHE A 34 -6.98 -0.02 -4.98
CA PHE A 34 -6.05 1.10 -4.84
C PHE A 34 -6.02 1.97 -6.10
N ALA A 35 -5.92 1.34 -7.28
CA ALA A 35 -5.90 2.05 -8.55
C ALA A 35 -7.14 2.95 -8.71
N ARG A 36 -8.34 2.45 -8.37
CA ARG A 36 -9.59 3.24 -8.38
C ARG A 36 -9.56 4.37 -7.35
N GLY A 37 -9.12 4.08 -6.13
CA GLY A 37 -9.11 5.07 -5.05
C GLY A 37 -8.21 6.27 -5.33
N VAL A 38 -7.08 6.04 -5.99
CA VAL A 38 -6.13 7.11 -6.37
C VAL A 38 -6.48 7.76 -7.71
N GLY A 39 -7.28 7.10 -8.56
CA GLY A 39 -7.71 7.62 -9.86
C GLY A 39 -6.80 7.24 -11.03
N TYR A 40 -6.07 6.13 -10.94
CA TYR A 40 -5.34 5.58 -12.08
C TYR A 40 -6.30 5.12 -13.18
N THR A 41 -5.94 5.31 -14.44
CA THR A 41 -6.80 4.94 -15.60
C THR A 41 -6.14 3.95 -16.56
N ASP A 42 -4.84 3.68 -16.43
CA ASP A 42 -4.13 2.73 -17.28
C ASP A 42 -4.71 1.31 -17.11
N PRO A 43 -5.13 0.64 -18.20
CA PRO A 43 -5.70 -0.71 -18.15
C PRO A 43 -4.83 -1.76 -17.48
N LYS A 44 -3.50 -1.59 -17.41
CA LYS A 44 -2.60 -2.58 -16.78
C LYS A 44 -2.86 -2.80 -15.29
N PHE A 45 -3.62 -1.91 -14.65
CA PHE A 45 -4.03 -2.02 -13.25
C PHE A 45 -5.40 -2.72 -13.07
N TYR A 46 -6.12 -2.98 -14.16
CA TYR A 46 -7.50 -3.45 -14.12
C TYR A 46 -7.71 -4.74 -14.91
N ASP A 47 -7.05 -4.86 -16.05
CA ASP A 47 -7.18 -5.93 -17.03
C ASP A 47 -5.85 -6.67 -17.19
N ALA A 48 -5.85 -7.96 -16.80
CA ALA A 48 -4.67 -8.82 -16.86
C ALA A 48 -4.24 -9.10 -18.30
N GLU A 49 -5.17 -9.18 -19.24
CA GLU A 49 -4.82 -9.35 -20.66
C GLU A 49 -4.18 -8.08 -21.22
N ALA A 50 -4.72 -6.90 -20.87
CA ALA A 50 -4.12 -5.63 -21.27
C ALA A 50 -2.70 -5.48 -20.69
N ALA A 51 -2.49 -5.85 -19.42
CA ALA A 51 -1.17 -5.87 -18.81
C ALA A 51 -0.21 -6.84 -19.53
N ARG A 52 -0.69 -8.05 -19.86
CA ARG A 52 0.10 -9.05 -20.60
C ARG A 52 0.47 -8.60 -22.02
N LYS A 53 -0.44 -7.93 -22.72
CA LYS A 53 -0.16 -7.31 -24.03
C LYS A 53 0.92 -6.22 -23.96
N GLN A 54 1.09 -5.59 -22.81
CA GLN A 54 2.18 -4.64 -22.54
C GLN A 54 3.49 -5.32 -22.08
N GLY A 55 3.52 -6.65 -21.96
CA GLY A 55 4.69 -7.43 -21.58
C GLY A 55 4.80 -7.76 -20.09
N TYR A 56 3.79 -7.43 -19.28
CA TYR A 56 3.75 -7.82 -17.87
C TYR A 56 3.26 -9.26 -17.69
N ARG A 57 3.64 -9.90 -16.58
CA ARG A 57 3.16 -11.25 -16.24
C ARG A 57 1.65 -11.26 -15.95
N ASP A 58 1.18 -10.24 -15.23
CA ASP A 58 -0.21 -10.04 -14.82
C ASP A 58 -0.40 -8.55 -14.48
N LEU A 59 -1.50 -8.20 -13.80
CA LEU A 59 -1.69 -6.85 -13.24
C LEU A 59 -0.46 -6.37 -12.48
N VAL A 60 -0.14 -5.09 -12.68
CA VAL A 60 0.99 -4.44 -12.01
C VAL A 60 0.48 -3.73 -10.76
N ALA A 61 1.23 -3.75 -9.67
CA ALA A 61 0.93 -2.89 -8.52
C ALA A 61 1.11 -1.41 -8.92
N PRO A 62 0.09 -0.54 -8.71
CA PRO A 62 0.25 0.89 -8.92
C PRO A 62 1.35 1.45 -8.01
N PHE A 63 2.00 2.53 -8.44
CA PHE A 63 2.99 3.19 -7.58
C PHE A 63 2.33 3.62 -6.27
N GLY A 64 2.94 3.24 -5.15
CA GLY A 64 2.43 3.47 -3.80
C GLY A 64 1.55 2.36 -3.22
N TYR A 65 1.16 1.35 -4.00
CA TYR A 65 0.47 0.18 -3.46
C TYR A 65 1.48 -0.82 -2.88
N LEU A 66 1.40 -1.07 -1.57
CA LEU A 66 2.33 -1.95 -0.84
C LEU A 66 1.78 -3.36 -0.58
N GLY A 67 0.51 -3.63 -0.95
CA GLY A 67 -0.18 -4.88 -0.63
C GLY A 67 -0.95 -4.83 0.68
N ALA A 68 -1.71 -5.89 0.95
CA ALA A 68 -2.43 -6.07 2.21
C ALA A 68 -1.59 -6.89 3.20
N PRO A 69 -1.42 -6.46 4.46
CA PRO A 69 -0.69 -7.25 5.45
C PRO A 69 -1.39 -8.58 5.70
N VAL A 70 -0.61 -9.67 5.75
CA VAL A 70 -1.07 -11.00 6.14
C VAL A 70 -0.93 -11.14 7.65
N TYR A 71 -2.03 -11.48 8.34
CA TYR A 71 -2.07 -11.70 9.79
C TYR A 71 -2.43 -13.16 10.11
#